data_AF-A0A3N5FLL5-F1
#
_entry.id   AF-A0A3N5FLL5-F1
#
_cell.length_a   1.000
_cell.length_b   1.000
_cell.length_c   1.000
_cell.angle_alpha   90.00
_cell.angle_beta   90.00
_cell.angle_gamma   90.00
#
_symmetry.space_group_name_H-M   'P 1'
#
loop_
_entity.id
_entity.type
_entity.pdbx_description
1 polymer ?
#
loop_
_entity_poly.entity_id
_entity_poly.type
_entity_poly.pdbx_seq_one_letter_code
_entity_poly.pdbx_strand_id
1 'polypeptide(L)'
;MDALRHVRLMADYNRWMNQRLHAAAATLDAGALTVDRGAFFGSILGTLNHLATTDCLWLRRFQSAGNWARLHEADEWLPRPGTLRDTLAGDMPTMQALRERLDALIVAWSEELIFNDLDRVISYRNMGGELFQRQVGPLLSHVFNHQTHHRGQVTTLLFQAGVDMGVTDLIAMPGFDPFTAVDDDDDSDIPPMPASLVPPG
;
A
#
# COMPACT_ATOMS: atom_id res chain seq x y z
N MET A 1 10.97 -16.21 -2.12
CA MET A 1 9.83 -15.56 -2.79
C MET A 1 10.35 -14.92 -4.08
N ASP A 2 9.73 -15.17 -5.23
CA ASP A 2 10.10 -14.47 -6.46
C ASP A 2 9.51 -13.04 -6.50
N ALA A 3 9.98 -12.22 -7.45
CA ALA A 3 9.59 -10.81 -7.54
C ALA A 3 8.09 -10.61 -7.83
N LEU A 4 7.46 -11.52 -8.59
CA LEU A 4 6.04 -11.42 -8.93
C LEU A 4 5.15 -11.75 -7.72
N ARG A 5 5.50 -12.80 -6.97
CA ARG A 5 4.90 -13.12 -5.67
C ARG A 5 5.03 -11.96 -4.68
N HIS A 6 6.19 -11.29 -4.67
CA HIS A 6 6.37 -10.11 -3.82
C HIS A 6 5.45 -8.95 -4.24
N VAL A 7 5.31 -8.66 -5.54
CA VAL A 7 4.39 -7.62 -6.03
C VAL A 7 2.95 -7.90 -5.61
N ARG A 8 2.47 -9.14 -5.76
CA ARG A 8 1.12 -9.55 -5.35
C ARG A 8 0.91 -9.43 -3.84
N LEU A 9 1.89 -9.89 -3.05
CA LEU A 9 1.90 -9.71 -1.60
C LEU A 9 1.78 -8.23 -1.21
N MET A 10 2.56 -7.35 -1.85
CA MET A 10 2.51 -5.92 -1.57
C MET A 10 1.19 -5.28 -2.02
N ALA A 11 0.56 -5.77 -3.09
CA ALA A 11 -0.78 -5.33 -3.51
C ALA A 11 -1.86 -5.71 -2.47
N ASP A 12 -1.82 -6.95 -1.96
CA ASP A 12 -2.74 -7.41 -0.92
C ASP A 12 -2.55 -6.66 0.40
N TYR A 13 -1.30 -6.50 0.83
CA TYR A 13 -0.97 -5.69 2.01
C TYR A 13 -1.38 -4.23 1.83
N ASN A 14 -1.21 -3.67 0.63
CA ASN A 14 -1.65 -2.31 0.35
C ASN A 14 -3.16 -2.18 0.59
N ARG A 15 -3.96 -3.07 -0.01
CA ARG A 15 -5.42 -3.11 0.16
C ARG A 15 -5.83 -3.29 1.62
N TRP A 16 -5.26 -4.26 2.33
CA TRP A 16 -5.59 -4.52 3.73
C TRP A 16 -5.35 -3.30 4.62
N MET A 17 -4.17 -2.69 4.50
CA MET A 17 -3.83 -1.51 5.30
C MET A 17 -4.67 -0.29 4.93
N ASN A 18 -5.01 -0.12 3.64
CA ASN A 18 -5.89 0.97 3.21
C ASN A 18 -7.31 0.82 3.78
N GLN A 19 -7.87 -0.38 3.77
CA GLN A 19 -9.19 -0.65 4.38
C GLN A 19 -9.20 -0.28 5.86
N ARG A 20 -8.21 -0.76 6.63
CA ARG A 20 -8.09 -0.43 8.06
C ARG A 20 -7.95 1.07 8.29
N LEU A 21 -7.07 1.72 7.52
CA LEU A 21 -6.77 3.14 7.67
C LEU A 21 -7.99 4.02 7.40
N HIS A 22 -8.72 3.71 6.33
CA HIS A 22 -9.92 4.43 5.97
C HIS A 22 -11.09 4.15 6.93
N ALA A 23 -11.18 2.94 7.50
CA ALA A 23 -12.17 2.64 8.53
C ALA A 23 -11.91 3.45 9.80
N ALA A 24 -10.66 3.55 10.26
CA ALA A 24 -10.29 4.36 11.41
C ALA A 24 -10.53 5.85 11.17
N ALA A 25 -10.14 6.37 10.00
CA ALA A 25 -10.41 7.77 9.64
C ALA A 25 -11.92 8.09 9.62
N ALA A 26 -12.77 7.16 9.20
CA ALA A 26 -14.22 7.36 9.16
C ALA A 26 -14.89 7.46 10.54
N THR A 27 -14.17 7.17 11.63
CA THR A 27 -14.68 7.39 13.01
C THR A 27 -14.62 8.86 13.44
N LEU A 28 -13.84 9.68 12.73
CA LEU A 28 -13.67 11.10 13.01
C LEU A 28 -14.73 11.95 12.30
N ASP A 29 -15.07 13.09 12.89
CA ASP A 29 -15.90 14.09 12.21
C ASP A 29 -15.14 14.81 11.08
N ALA A 30 -15.88 15.48 10.21
CA ALA A 30 -15.32 16.19 9.05
C ALA A 30 -14.31 17.28 9.43
N GLY A 31 -14.48 17.94 10.58
CA GLY A 31 -13.54 18.96 11.07
C GLY A 31 -12.22 18.32 11.48
N ALA A 32 -12.26 17.24 12.25
CA ALA A 32 -11.09 16.48 12.68
C ALA A 32 -10.31 15.86 11.50
N LEU A 33 -10.98 15.54 10.39
CA LEU A 33 -10.37 15.03 9.16
C LEU A 33 -9.66 16.11 8.34
N THR A 34 -10.15 17.35 8.36
CA THR A 34 -9.72 18.43 7.46
C THR A 34 -8.80 19.46 8.12
N VAL A 35 -8.80 19.54 9.45
CA VAL A 35 -7.92 20.44 10.20
C VAL A 35 -6.45 20.13 9.92
N ASP A 36 -5.66 21.19 9.80
CA ASP A 36 -4.22 21.10 9.59
C ASP A 36 -3.53 20.51 10.84
N ARG A 37 -2.65 19.53 10.61
CA ARG A 37 -1.84 18.84 11.61
C ARG A 37 -0.34 18.89 11.28
N GLY A 38 0.07 19.78 10.38
CA GLY A 38 1.46 19.97 10.00
C GLY A 38 2.04 18.84 9.13
N ALA A 39 1.19 18.05 8.48
CA ALA A 39 1.62 17.08 7.48
C ALA A 39 1.97 17.77 6.15
N PHE A 40 2.70 17.08 5.25
CA PHE A 40 3.01 17.62 3.91
C PHE A 40 1.75 18.05 3.14
N PHE A 41 0.64 17.34 3.35
CA PHE A 41 -0.68 17.60 2.77
C PHE A 41 -1.67 18.20 3.77
N GLY A 42 -1.17 18.80 4.86
CA GLY A 42 -1.92 19.50 5.90
C GLY A 42 -2.63 18.55 6.86
N SER A 43 -3.63 17.82 6.36
CA SER A 43 -4.59 17.08 7.18
C SER A 43 -4.63 15.58 6.88
N ILE A 44 -5.44 14.84 7.64
CA ILE A 44 -5.72 13.41 7.41
C ILE A 44 -6.33 13.24 6.01
N LEU A 45 -7.41 13.96 5.72
CA LEU A 45 -8.10 13.85 4.43
C LEU A 45 -7.22 14.36 3.27
N GLY A 46 -6.40 15.37 3.50
CA GLY A 46 -5.42 15.84 2.50
C GLY A 46 -4.38 14.77 2.17
N THR A 47 -3.87 14.05 3.17
CA THR A 47 -2.89 12.98 2.97
C THR A 47 -3.52 11.74 2.31
N LEU A 48 -4.77 11.39 2.65
CA LEU A 48 -5.51 10.33 1.95
C LEU A 48 -5.78 10.68 0.47
N ASN A 49 -6.14 11.94 0.17
CA ASN A 49 -6.29 12.41 -1.20
C ASN A 49 -4.98 12.36 -1.97
N HIS A 50 -3.86 12.68 -1.33
CA HIS A 50 -2.55 12.53 -1.94
C HIS A 50 -2.25 11.09 -2.34
N LEU A 51 -2.49 10.12 -1.44
CA LEU A 51 -2.31 8.69 -1.72
C LEU A 51 -3.14 8.27 -2.95
N ALA A 52 -4.44 8.59 -2.98
CA ALA A 52 -5.31 8.28 -4.12
C ALA A 52 -4.86 8.98 -5.42
N THR A 53 -4.44 10.24 -5.32
CA THR A 53 -3.92 11.02 -6.43
C THR A 53 -2.68 10.38 -7.04
N THR A 54 -1.72 9.96 -6.20
CA THR A 54 -0.49 9.32 -6.69
C THR A 54 -0.74 7.95 -7.30
N ASP A 55 -1.68 7.16 -6.76
CA ASP A 55 -2.10 5.90 -7.39
C ASP A 55 -2.68 6.15 -8.78
N CYS A 56 -3.59 7.12 -8.93
CA CYS A 56 -4.17 7.47 -10.23
C CYS A 56 -3.09 7.88 -11.24
N LEU A 57 -2.14 8.73 -10.83
CA LEU A 57 -1.04 9.18 -11.70
C LEU A 57 -0.16 8.01 -12.15
N TRP A 58 0.22 7.11 -11.24
CA TRP A 58 1.06 5.96 -11.58
C TRP A 58 0.34 4.93 -12.43
N LEU A 59 -0.90 4.56 -12.07
CA LEU A 59 -1.71 3.63 -12.84
C LEU A 59 -1.90 4.11 -14.28
N ARG A 60 -2.10 5.42 -14.50
CA ARG A 60 -2.15 6.00 -15.85
C ARG A 60 -0.83 5.94 -16.60
N ARG A 61 0.30 6.11 -15.92
CA ARG A 61 1.62 5.94 -16.54
C ARG A 61 1.84 4.50 -17.00
N PHE A 62 1.51 3.53 -16.16
CA PHE A 62 1.57 2.11 -16.53
C PHE A 62 0.62 1.81 -17.70
N GLN A 63 -0.62 2.24 -17.61
CA GLN A 63 -1.64 2.10 -18.66
C GLN A 63 -1.16 2.65 -20.01
N SER A 64 -0.51 3.81 -20.03
CA SER A 64 -0.04 4.44 -21.27
C SER A 64 1.14 3.73 -21.93
N ALA A 65 1.87 2.89 -21.19
CA ALA A 65 3.11 2.28 -21.64
C ALA A 65 3.06 0.75 -21.78
N GLY A 66 2.03 0.12 -21.20
CA GLY A 66 1.74 -1.31 -21.32
C GLY A 66 0.48 -1.60 -22.11
N ASN A 67 0.18 -2.89 -22.24
CA ASN A 67 -1.06 -3.38 -22.82
C ASN A 67 -1.71 -4.36 -21.83
N TRP A 68 -2.00 -3.87 -20.62
CA TRP A 68 -2.61 -4.64 -19.55
C TRP A 68 -4.11 -4.36 -19.53
N ALA A 69 -4.91 -5.39 -19.74
CA ALA A 69 -6.36 -5.30 -19.89
C ALA A 69 -7.01 -4.64 -18.68
N ARG A 70 -6.57 -4.98 -17.45
CA ARG A 70 -7.13 -4.40 -16.21
C ARG A 70 -6.95 -2.89 -16.14
N LEU A 71 -5.80 -2.38 -16.56
CA LEU A 71 -5.56 -0.94 -16.58
C LEU A 71 -6.33 -0.23 -17.70
N HIS A 72 -6.55 -0.88 -18.84
CA HIS A 72 -7.36 -0.30 -19.92
C HIS A 72 -8.85 -0.25 -19.59
N GLU A 73 -9.40 -1.29 -18.95
CA GLU A 73 -10.77 -1.31 -18.40
C GLU A 73 -11.02 -0.16 -17.41
N ALA A 74 -9.97 0.35 -16.77
CA ALA A 74 -10.07 1.44 -15.81
C ALA A 74 -10.09 2.84 -16.43
N ASP A 75 -9.85 3.01 -17.75
CA ASP A 75 -9.64 4.34 -18.33
C ASP A 75 -10.81 5.30 -18.12
N GLU A 76 -12.04 4.76 -18.20
CA GLU A 76 -13.30 5.49 -18.14
C GLU A 76 -13.55 6.12 -16.78
N TRP A 77 -13.10 5.48 -15.69
CA TRP A 77 -13.42 5.90 -14.33
C TRP A 77 -12.22 6.38 -13.52
N LEU A 78 -10.99 6.03 -13.91
CA LEU A 78 -9.80 6.41 -13.17
C LEU A 78 -9.62 7.94 -13.22
N PRO A 79 -9.48 8.65 -12.09
CA PRO A 79 -9.27 10.10 -12.12
C PRO A 79 -8.03 10.54 -12.92
N ARG A 80 -8.03 11.80 -13.40
CA ARG A 80 -6.89 12.45 -14.07
C ARG A 80 -6.46 13.69 -13.27
N PRO A 81 -5.69 13.52 -12.17
CA PRO A 81 -5.25 14.64 -11.36
C PRO A 81 -4.33 15.57 -12.17
N GLY A 82 -4.55 16.87 -12.03
CA GLY A 82 -3.68 17.93 -12.55
C GLY A 82 -2.53 18.28 -11.59
N THR A 83 -2.68 18.03 -10.29
CA THR A 83 -1.65 18.30 -9.28
C THR A 83 -1.57 17.20 -8.22
N LEU A 84 -0.46 17.17 -7.45
CA LEU A 84 -0.30 16.27 -6.30
C LEU A 84 -1.17 16.65 -5.08
N ARG A 85 -1.87 17.79 -5.14
CA ARG A 85 -2.74 18.33 -4.08
C ARG A 85 -4.22 18.31 -4.48
N ASP A 86 -4.56 17.68 -5.60
CA ASP A 86 -5.95 17.59 -6.02
C ASP A 86 -6.79 16.85 -4.97
N THR A 87 -8.00 17.37 -4.74
CA THR A 87 -8.98 16.72 -3.86
C THR A 87 -9.91 15.89 -4.72
N LEU A 88 -9.65 14.58 -4.77
CA LEU A 88 -10.46 13.60 -5.49
C LEU A 88 -11.74 13.21 -4.73
N ALA A 89 -11.70 13.30 -3.40
CA ALA A 89 -12.84 13.05 -2.53
C ALA A 89 -12.84 14.03 -1.35
N GLY A 90 -13.96 14.75 -1.19
CA GLY A 90 -14.14 15.77 -0.15
C GLY A 90 -14.66 15.22 1.19
N ASP A 91 -15.02 13.94 1.24
CA ASP A 91 -15.55 13.26 2.42
C ASP A 91 -15.09 11.79 2.47
N MET A 92 -15.28 11.15 3.63
CA MET A 92 -14.88 9.76 3.83
C MET A 92 -15.67 8.74 3.01
N PRO A 93 -17.00 8.84 2.82
CA PRO A 93 -17.73 7.90 1.97
C PRO A 93 -17.22 7.89 0.52
N THR A 94 -17.00 9.06 -0.08
CA THR A 94 -16.46 9.19 -1.43
C THR A 94 -15.02 8.68 -1.49
N MET A 95 -14.22 8.98 -0.46
CA MET A 95 -12.83 8.54 -0.36
C MET A 95 -12.71 7.02 -0.23
N GLN A 96 -13.57 6.38 0.56
CA GLN A 96 -13.63 4.93 0.72
C GLN A 96 -14.01 4.25 -0.60
N ALA A 97 -15.07 4.71 -1.27
CA ALA A 97 -15.51 4.16 -2.54
C ALA A 97 -14.40 4.25 -3.62
N LEU A 98 -13.68 5.37 -3.68
CA LEU A 98 -12.54 5.52 -4.59
C LEU A 98 -11.39 4.58 -4.20
N ARG A 99 -11.01 4.53 -2.93
CA ARG A 99 -9.93 3.67 -2.43
C ARG A 99 -10.19 2.20 -2.70
N GLU A 100 -11.41 1.72 -2.45
CA GLU A 100 -11.81 0.34 -2.71
C GLU A 100 -11.68 -0.03 -4.19
N ARG A 101 -12.14 0.85 -5.11
CA ARG A 101 -11.95 0.65 -6.56
C ARG A 101 -10.48 0.63 -6.96
N LEU A 102 -9.67 1.53 -6.41
CA LEU A 102 -8.23 1.59 -6.70
C LEU A 102 -7.51 0.34 -6.19
N ASP A 103 -7.79 -0.11 -4.98
CA ASP A 103 -7.21 -1.33 -4.42
C ASP A 103 -7.61 -2.58 -5.20
N ALA A 104 -8.89 -2.69 -5.57
CA ALA A 104 -9.36 -3.80 -6.40
C ALA A 104 -8.65 -3.83 -7.77
N LEU A 105 -8.46 -2.67 -8.40
CA LEU A 105 -7.72 -2.55 -9.65
C LEU A 105 -6.24 -2.94 -9.48
N ILE A 106 -5.57 -2.46 -8.43
CA ILE A 106 -4.15 -2.76 -8.18
C ILE A 106 -3.95 -4.27 -7.95
N VAL A 107 -4.82 -4.90 -7.16
CA VAL A 107 -4.77 -6.35 -6.94
C VAL A 107 -5.03 -7.10 -8.24
N ALA A 108 -6.10 -6.77 -8.98
CA ALA A 108 -6.42 -7.44 -10.24
C ALA A 108 -5.31 -7.29 -11.29
N TRP A 109 -4.69 -6.12 -11.37
CA TRP A 109 -3.56 -5.87 -12.25
C TRP A 109 -2.31 -6.64 -11.80
N SER A 110 -2.04 -6.72 -10.50
CA SER A 110 -0.89 -7.50 -9.99
C SER A 110 -0.99 -9.00 -10.31
N GLU A 111 -2.20 -9.53 -10.43
CA GLU A 111 -2.45 -10.92 -10.87
C GLU A 111 -2.26 -11.09 -12.39
N GLU A 112 -2.53 -10.04 -13.18
CA GLU A 112 -2.32 -10.03 -14.63
C GLU A 112 -0.83 -10.02 -15.01
N LEU A 113 0.03 -9.42 -14.19
CA LEU A 113 1.46 -9.30 -14.46
C LEU A 113 2.12 -10.67 -14.64
N ILE A 114 3.01 -10.76 -15.62
CA ILE A 114 3.95 -11.87 -15.81
C ILE A 114 5.39 -11.44 -15.47
N PHE A 115 6.28 -12.41 -15.26
CA PHE A 115 7.66 -12.13 -14.85
C PHE A 115 8.38 -11.13 -15.78
N ASN A 116 8.23 -11.29 -17.09
CA ASN A 116 8.87 -10.41 -18.09
C ASN A 116 8.32 -8.97 -18.08
N ASP A 117 7.12 -8.73 -17.53
CA ASP A 117 6.60 -7.37 -17.41
C ASP A 117 7.43 -6.54 -16.45
N LEU A 118 8.03 -7.15 -15.42
CA LEU A 118 8.80 -6.44 -14.41
C LEU A 118 10.06 -5.79 -14.99
N ASP A 119 10.64 -6.37 -16.04
CA ASP A 119 11.82 -5.84 -16.73
C ASP A 119 11.48 -4.85 -17.85
N ARG A 120 10.19 -4.71 -18.21
CA ARG A 120 9.73 -3.78 -19.24
C ARG A 120 10.08 -2.35 -18.86
N VAL A 121 10.73 -1.63 -19.77
CA VAL A 121 10.99 -0.19 -19.61
C VAL A 121 9.78 0.60 -20.11
N ILE A 122 9.27 1.50 -19.27
CA ILE A 122 8.22 2.45 -19.63
C ILE A 122 8.79 3.87 -19.70
N SER A 123 8.24 4.69 -20.60
CA SER A 123 8.56 6.12 -20.71
C SER A 123 7.39 6.93 -20.15
N TYR A 124 7.66 7.89 -19.27
CA TYR A 124 6.64 8.77 -18.70
C TYR A 124 7.19 10.15 -18.41
N ARG A 125 6.31 11.14 -18.25
CA ARG A 125 6.68 12.47 -17.76
C ARG A 125 6.28 12.65 -16.30
N ASN A 126 7.17 13.27 -15.51
CA ASN A 126 6.80 13.72 -14.18
C ASN A 126 5.86 14.95 -14.25
N MET A 127 5.39 15.45 -13.10
CA MET A 127 4.50 16.62 -13.05
C MET A 127 5.19 17.92 -13.52
N GLY A 128 6.53 17.97 -13.54
CA GLY A 128 7.31 19.06 -14.12
C GLY A 128 7.55 18.93 -15.62
N GLY A 129 7.02 17.89 -16.26
CA GLY A 129 7.16 17.63 -17.70
C GLY A 129 8.46 16.92 -18.11
N GLU A 130 9.35 16.60 -17.18
CA GLU A 130 10.62 15.92 -17.44
C GLU A 130 10.39 14.46 -17.82
N LEU A 131 11.09 13.98 -18.84
CA LEU A 131 10.97 12.62 -19.36
C LEU A 131 11.85 11.64 -18.58
N PHE A 132 11.26 10.52 -18.18
CA PHE A 132 11.94 9.41 -17.52
C PHE A 132 11.68 8.09 -18.24
N GLN A 133 12.68 7.22 -18.20
CA GLN A 133 12.57 5.81 -18.62
C GLN A 133 13.00 4.92 -17.46
N ARG A 134 12.10 4.03 -17.03
CA ARG A 134 12.32 3.16 -15.87
C ARG A 134 11.64 1.81 -16.07
N GLN A 135 12.19 0.77 -15.46
CA GLN A 135 11.59 -0.56 -15.46
C GLN A 135 10.34 -0.61 -14.56
N VAL A 136 9.36 -1.43 -14.92
CA VAL A 136 8.09 -1.58 -14.18
C VAL A 136 8.33 -2.09 -12.75
N GLY A 137 9.17 -3.10 -12.55
CA GLY A 137 9.41 -3.71 -11.23
C GLY A 137 9.91 -2.71 -10.17
N PRO A 138 11.00 -1.96 -10.44
CA PRO A 138 11.45 -0.89 -9.55
C PRO A 138 10.41 0.22 -9.32
N LEU A 139 9.60 0.56 -10.33
CA LEU A 139 8.53 1.54 -10.19
C LEU A 139 7.39 1.02 -9.29
N LEU A 140 6.99 -0.25 -9.41
CA LEU A 140 6.03 -0.87 -8.50
C LEU A 140 6.52 -0.84 -7.05
N SER A 141 7.80 -1.16 -6.85
CA SER A 141 8.44 -1.07 -5.52
C SER A 141 8.39 0.36 -4.97
N HIS A 142 8.66 1.36 -5.83
CA HIS A 142 8.52 2.77 -5.46
C HIS A 142 7.08 3.13 -5.07
N VAL A 143 6.08 2.70 -5.83
CA VAL A 143 4.65 2.96 -5.54
C VAL A 143 4.25 2.39 -4.18
N PHE A 144 4.57 1.13 -3.89
CA PHE A 144 4.23 0.51 -2.60
C PHE A 144 5.01 1.13 -1.42
N ASN A 145 6.27 1.50 -1.63
CA ASN A 145 7.04 2.19 -0.60
C ASN A 145 6.51 3.61 -0.33
N HIS A 146 6.12 4.33 -1.38
CA HIS A 146 5.47 5.65 -1.27
C HIS A 146 4.15 5.56 -0.49
N GLN A 147 3.32 4.56 -0.79
CA GLN A 147 2.12 4.25 0.01
C GLN A 147 2.47 4.01 1.48
N THR A 148 3.47 3.17 1.76
CA THR A 148 3.89 2.87 3.13
C THR A 148 4.36 4.12 3.89
N HIS A 149 5.17 4.97 3.26
CA HIS A 149 5.64 6.23 3.84
C HIS A 149 4.48 7.14 4.25
N HIS A 150 3.56 7.44 3.33
CA HIS A 150 2.47 8.37 3.60
C HIS A 150 1.40 7.79 4.51
N ARG A 151 1.16 6.46 4.49
CA ARG A 151 0.31 5.82 5.49
C ARG A 151 0.89 5.94 6.89
N GLY A 152 2.21 5.82 7.07
CA GLY A 152 2.87 6.11 8.34
C GLY A 152 2.64 7.55 8.85
N GLN A 153 2.51 8.52 7.93
CA GLN A 153 2.08 9.87 8.31
C GLN A 153 0.62 9.87 8.77
N VAL A 154 -0.28 9.26 8.00
CA VAL A 154 -1.71 9.20 8.37
C VAL A 154 -1.92 8.50 9.72
N THR A 155 -1.22 7.40 10.00
CA THR A 155 -1.34 6.73 11.32
C THR A 155 -0.88 7.64 12.46
N THR A 156 0.16 8.44 12.24
CA THR A 156 0.59 9.45 13.21
C THR A 156 -0.49 10.52 13.42
N LEU A 157 -1.10 11.01 12.35
CA LEU A 157 -2.18 12.01 12.42
C LEU A 157 -3.46 11.47 13.07
N LEU A 158 -3.80 10.21 12.82
CA LEU A 158 -4.92 9.52 13.48
C LEU A 158 -4.64 9.39 14.98
N PHE A 159 -3.43 9.00 15.38
CA PHE A 159 -3.04 8.90 16.77
C PHE A 159 -3.13 10.26 17.49
N GLN A 160 -2.69 11.34 16.84
CA GLN A 160 -2.86 12.72 17.34
C GLN A 160 -4.33 13.13 17.49
N ALA A 161 -5.23 12.55 16.68
CA ALA A 161 -6.67 12.73 16.77
C ALA A 161 -7.35 11.76 17.76
N GLY A 162 -6.58 10.98 18.53
CA GLY A 162 -7.10 10.04 19.52
C GLY A 162 -7.54 8.68 18.95
N VAL A 163 -7.17 8.36 17.71
CA VAL A 163 -7.52 7.10 17.03
C VAL A 163 -6.26 6.23 16.88
N ASP A 164 -6.23 5.11 17.58
CA ASP A 164 -5.15 4.11 17.46
C ASP A 164 -5.48 3.07 16.38
N MET A 165 -4.56 2.90 15.43
CA MET A 165 -4.64 1.94 14.33
C MET A 165 -4.17 0.54 14.69
N GLY A 166 -3.44 0.42 15.80
CA GLY A 166 -2.71 -0.78 16.18
C GLY A 166 -1.57 -1.11 15.21
N VAL A 167 -1.23 -2.39 15.15
CA VAL A 167 -0.11 -2.91 14.36
C VAL A 167 -0.33 -2.70 12.86
N THR A 168 0.73 -2.23 12.20
CA THR A 168 0.76 -2.02 10.75
C THR A 168 1.74 -2.95 10.04
N ASP A 169 2.48 -3.77 10.78
CA ASP A 169 3.49 -4.66 10.22
C ASP A 169 2.87 -5.69 9.26
N LEU A 170 3.57 -5.97 8.14
CA LEU A 170 3.17 -6.96 7.14
C LEU A 170 2.90 -8.34 7.75
N ILE A 171 3.66 -8.71 8.79
CA ILE A 171 3.51 -9.97 9.52
C ILE A 171 2.11 -10.15 10.14
N ALA A 172 1.40 -9.05 10.43
CA ALA A 172 0.08 -9.07 11.03
C ALA A 172 -1.06 -9.16 9.99
N MET A 173 -0.74 -9.17 8.70
CA MET A 173 -1.75 -9.27 7.65
C MET A 173 -2.44 -10.66 7.70
N PRO A 174 -3.78 -10.73 7.76
CA PRO A 174 -4.49 -12.00 7.76
C PRO A 174 -4.15 -12.86 6.53
N GLY A 175 -3.85 -14.13 6.76
CA GLY A 175 -3.47 -15.08 5.69
C GLY A 175 -2.04 -14.96 5.20
N PHE A 176 -1.23 -14.05 5.77
CA PHE A 176 0.21 -14.04 5.54
C PHE A 176 0.88 -15.07 6.44
N ASP A 177 1.35 -16.16 5.84
CA ASP A 177 2.18 -17.16 6.51
C ASP A 177 3.61 -17.10 5.95
N PRO A 178 4.53 -16.41 6.65
CA PRO A 178 5.92 -16.28 6.21
C PRO A 178 6.78 -17.49 6.57
N PHE A 179 6.27 -18.40 7.41
CA PHE A 179 7.01 -19.57 7.87
C PHE A 179 6.43 -20.79 7.17
N THR A 180 7.20 -21.36 6.23
CA THR A 180 7.06 -22.81 5.99
C THR A 180 7.11 -23.48 7.35
N ALA A 181 6.11 -24.31 7.67
CA ALA A 181 6.02 -25.03 8.93
C ALA A 181 7.43 -25.48 9.35
N VAL A 182 7.87 -25.04 10.52
CA VAL A 182 8.97 -25.72 11.17
C VAL A 182 8.40 -27.10 11.45
N ASP A 183 8.88 -28.13 10.76
CA ASP A 183 8.59 -29.50 11.15
C ASP A 183 9.14 -29.63 12.58
N ASP A 184 8.26 -29.54 13.58
CA ASP A 184 8.56 -29.72 15.02
C ASP A 184 9.07 -31.15 15.33
N ASP A 185 9.34 -31.98 14.31
CA ASP A 185 9.84 -33.35 14.44
C ASP A 185 11.38 -33.44 14.54
N ASP A 186 12.12 -32.33 14.45
CA ASP A 186 13.58 -32.32 14.66
C ASP A 186 13.99 -31.78 16.03
N ASP A 187 13.62 -32.52 17.08
CA ASP A 187 14.08 -32.31 18.46
C ASP A 187 15.55 -32.75 18.66
N SER A 188 16.29 -33.06 17.58
CA SER A 188 17.62 -33.67 17.64
C SER A 188 18.76 -32.67 17.91
N ASP A 189 18.47 -31.37 17.85
CA ASP A 189 19.46 -30.30 18.03
C ASP A 189 19.30 -29.50 19.34
N ILE A 190 18.46 -29.94 20.30
CA ILE A 190 18.45 -29.35 21.64
C ILE A 190 19.61 -29.95 22.46
N PRO A 191 20.68 -29.20 22.76
CA PRO A 191 21.72 -29.70 23.65
C PRO A 191 21.11 -29.96 25.03
N PRO A 192 21.47 -31.08 25.71
CA PRO A 192 20.91 -31.41 27.01
C PRO A 192 21.17 -30.27 28.01
N MET A 193 20.13 -29.91 28.76
CA MET A 193 20.21 -28.91 29.82
C MET A 193 21.36 -29.25 30.79
N PRO A 194 22.22 -28.29 31.16
CA PRO A 194 23.28 -28.53 32.12
C PRO A 194 22.68 -28.97 33.46
N ALA A 195 23.29 -29.99 34.07
CA ALA A 195 22.84 -30.60 35.32
C ALA A 195 22.75 -29.64 36.53
N SER A 196 23.16 -28.38 36.38
CA SER A 196 23.08 -27.34 37.41
C SER A 196 21.69 -26.70 37.57
N LEU A 197 20.69 -27.09 36.76
CA LEU A 197 19.34 -26.51 36.79
C LEU A 197 18.23 -27.51 37.14
N VAL A 198 18.55 -28.75 37.55
CA VAL A 198 17.56 -29.69 38.07
C VAL A 198 17.43 -29.47 39.59
N PRO A 199 16.27 -29.02 40.11
CA PRO A 199 16.09 -28.89 41.56
C PRO A 199 16.12 -30.28 42.22
N PRO A 200 16.74 -30.43 43.40
CA PRO A 200 16.73 -31.69 44.12
C PRO A 200 15.31 -32.04 44.57
N GLY A 201 14.95 -33.32 44.39
CA GLY A 201 13.67 -33.90 44.80
C GLY A 201 13.53 -34.09 46.30
#